data_AF-A0A9D5PUJ8-F1
#
_entry.id   AF-A0A9D5PUJ8-F1
#
_cell.length_a   1.000
_cell.length_b   1.000
_cell.length_c   1.000
_cell.angle_alpha   90.00
_cell.angle_beta   90.00
_cell.angle_gamma   90.00
#
_symmetry.space_group_name_H-M   'P 1'
#
loop_
_entity.id
_entity.type
_entity.pdbx_description
1 polymer ?
#
loop_
_entity_poly.entity_id
_entity_poly.type
_entity_poly.pdbx_seq_one_letter_code
_entity_poly.pdbx_strand_id
1 'polypeptide(L)'
;YLLKDLCEELFGHIIDTAMGLPHGHYHYSCGCETDSVFLHLLRHLQENDRNIIELLSSENNEMFLRYFKDNLRKLILSQYADKGMFEKSQLPEDYLVNHIASSFVDTVEWWLSRKMKETPREINEYFLAVIEPIF
;
A
#
# COMPACT_ATOMS: atom_id res chain seq x y z
N TYR A 1 -17.54 4.70 -13.28
CA TYR A 1 -18.19 4.40 -11.99
C TYR A 1 -17.53 3.22 -11.27
N LEU A 2 -17.18 2.10 -11.92
CA LEU A 2 -16.58 0.95 -11.19
C LEU A 2 -15.18 1.15 -10.58
N LEU A 3 -14.28 1.92 -11.22
CA LEU A 3 -12.86 1.96 -10.79
C LEU A 3 -12.65 2.71 -9.46
N LYS A 4 -13.33 3.84 -9.31
CA LYS A 4 -13.19 4.71 -8.14
C LYS A 4 -13.73 4.03 -6.88
N ASP A 5 -14.92 3.48 -6.96
CA ASP A 5 -15.59 2.82 -5.84
C ASP A 5 -14.79 1.59 -5.37
N LEU A 6 -14.21 0.83 -6.32
CA LEU A 6 -13.34 -0.29 -6.00
C LEU A 6 -12.03 0.12 -5.32
N CYS A 7 -11.38 1.21 -5.78
CA CYS A 7 -10.22 1.76 -5.09
C CYS A 7 -10.58 2.25 -3.69
N GLU A 8 -11.71 2.96 -3.54
CA GLU A 8 -12.18 3.44 -2.23
C GLU A 8 -12.51 2.28 -1.28
N GLU A 9 -13.10 1.19 -1.77
CA GLU A 9 -13.42 0.01 -0.96
C GLU A 9 -12.16 -0.78 -0.57
N LEU A 10 -11.23 -0.97 -1.51
CA LEU A 10 -9.96 -1.68 -1.26
C LEU A 10 -9.11 -0.92 -0.23
N PHE A 11 -8.88 0.37 -0.45
CA PHE A 11 -8.07 1.18 0.44
C PHE A 11 -8.80 1.51 1.74
N GLY A 12 -10.13 1.69 1.71
CA GLY A 12 -10.94 1.82 2.91
C GLY A 12 -10.78 0.60 3.82
N HIS A 13 -10.90 -0.61 3.27
CA HIS A 13 -10.67 -1.85 4.01
C HIS A 13 -9.27 -1.92 4.63
N ILE A 14 -8.23 -1.56 3.87
CA ILE A 14 -6.84 -1.61 4.35
C ILE A 14 -6.58 -0.56 5.43
N ILE A 15 -7.14 0.65 5.26
CA ILE A 15 -7.06 1.73 6.26
C ILE A 15 -7.78 1.28 7.54
N ASP A 16 -9.01 0.79 7.46
CA ASP A 16 -9.79 0.36 8.61
C ASP A 16 -9.09 -0.80 9.35
N THR A 17 -8.47 -1.72 8.61
CA THR A 17 -7.70 -2.84 9.18
C THR A 17 -6.41 -2.35 9.85
N ALA A 18 -5.67 -1.43 9.21
CA ALA A 18 -4.47 -0.81 9.78
C ALA A 18 -4.78 0.06 11.01
N MET A 19 -6.01 0.59 11.12
CA MET A 19 -6.50 1.37 12.27
C MET A 19 -7.10 0.49 13.38
N GLY A 20 -7.13 -0.84 13.23
CA GLY A 20 -7.66 -1.77 14.22
C GLY A 20 -9.17 -1.71 14.41
N LEU A 21 -9.92 -1.19 13.41
CA LEU A 21 -11.37 -1.13 13.47
C LEU A 21 -11.97 -2.53 13.17
N PRO A 22 -12.89 -3.04 14.01
CA PRO A 22 -13.46 -4.37 13.83
C PRO A 22 -14.29 -4.42 12.55
N HIS A 23 -13.92 -5.30 11.63
CA HIS A 23 -14.66 -5.51 10.39
C HIS A 23 -15.87 -6.42 10.60
N GLY A 24 -16.97 -6.05 9.93
CA GLY A 24 -18.23 -6.79 9.94
C GLY A 24 -18.24 -8.04 9.04
N HIS A 25 -17.24 -8.30 8.22
CA HIS A 25 -17.12 -9.54 7.45
C HIS A 25 -15.64 -9.84 7.17
N TYR A 26 -15.28 -11.12 7.27
CA TYR A 26 -13.93 -11.71 7.19
C TYR A 26 -13.08 -11.62 8.47
N HIS A 27 -13.17 -12.70 9.24
CA HIS A 27 -12.24 -13.07 10.30
C HIS A 27 -10.90 -13.47 9.67
N TYR A 28 -10.06 -12.50 9.31
CA TYR A 28 -8.64 -12.76 9.08
C TYR A 28 -7.92 -12.70 10.41
N SER A 29 -7.50 -13.86 10.91
CA SER A 29 -6.67 -13.96 12.10
C SER A 29 -5.32 -13.30 11.81
N CYS A 30 -5.18 -12.07 12.32
CA CYS A 30 -3.93 -11.32 12.38
C CYS A 30 -2.85 -12.18 13.05
N GLY A 31 -1.99 -12.78 12.22
CA GLY A 31 -0.81 -13.50 12.67
C GLY A 31 0.34 -12.53 12.91
N CYS A 32 0.39 -11.97 14.13
CA CYS A 32 1.44 -11.13 14.73
C CYS A 32 1.27 -9.60 14.69
N GLU A 33 1.67 -8.96 15.80
CA GLU A 33 1.62 -7.51 16.09
C GLU A 33 2.58 -6.64 15.24
N THR A 34 3.18 -7.17 14.16
CA THR A 34 4.31 -6.53 13.45
C THR A 34 4.20 -6.43 11.93
N ASP A 35 3.05 -6.77 11.33
CA ASP A 35 2.90 -6.69 9.87
C ASP A 35 2.72 -5.23 9.40
N SER A 36 3.60 -4.76 8.51
CA SER A 36 3.50 -3.41 7.94
C SER A 36 2.25 -3.27 7.06
N VAL A 37 1.76 -2.05 6.91
CA VAL A 37 0.64 -1.77 6.00
C VAL A 37 0.97 -2.11 4.54
N PHE A 38 2.23 -1.97 4.14
CA PHE A 38 2.71 -2.34 2.81
C PHE A 38 2.64 -3.86 2.60
N LEU A 39 3.02 -4.66 3.59
CA LEU A 39 2.89 -6.12 3.53
C LEU A 39 1.42 -6.53 3.37
N HIS A 40 0.52 -5.86 4.07
CA HIS A 40 -0.92 -6.11 3.94
C HIS A 40 -1.40 -5.84 2.50
N LEU A 41 -1.04 -4.69 1.92
CA LEU A 41 -1.32 -4.35 0.52
C LEU A 41 -0.78 -5.40 -0.46
N LEU A 42 0.45 -5.85 -0.26
CA LEU A 42 1.09 -6.85 -1.13
C LEU A 42 0.40 -8.21 -1.08
N ARG A 43 -0.16 -8.61 0.08
CA ARG A 43 -0.94 -9.85 0.20
C ARG A 43 -2.25 -9.76 -0.60
N HIS A 44 -2.98 -8.65 -0.50
CA HIS A 44 -4.19 -8.42 -1.33
C HIS A 44 -3.89 -8.48 -2.82
N LEU A 45 -2.79 -7.86 -3.24
CA LEU A 45 -2.34 -7.91 -4.62
C LEU A 45 -2.02 -9.34 -5.06
N GLN A 46 -1.33 -10.13 -4.23
CA GLN A 46 -0.99 -11.52 -4.55
C GLN A 46 -2.21 -12.42 -4.66
N GLU A 47 -3.16 -12.27 -3.72
CA GLU A 47 -4.41 -13.02 -3.69
C GLU A 47 -5.33 -12.63 -4.86
N ASN A 48 -4.99 -11.56 -5.59
CA ASN A 48 -5.80 -10.93 -6.65
C ASN A 48 -7.23 -10.69 -6.17
N ASP A 49 -7.39 -10.30 -4.90
CA ASP A 49 -8.71 -10.04 -4.33
C ASP A 49 -9.40 -8.98 -5.19
N ARG A 50 -10.62 -9.26 -5.64
CA ARG A 50 -11.40 -8.36 -6.52
C ARG A 50 -10.76 -7.97 -7.87
N ASN A 51 -9.91 -8.83 -8.45
CA ASN A 51 -9.29 -8.62 -9.78
C ASN A 51 -8.39 -7.37 -9.89
N ILE A 52 -7.73 -6.97 -8.79
CA ILE A 52 -6.86 -5.78 -8.77
C ILE A 52 -5.73 -5.88 -9.80
N ILE A 53 -5.19 -7.08 -10.05
CA ILE A 53 -4.12 -7.27 -11.04
C ILE A 53 -4.64 -6.96 -12.45
N GLU A 54 -5.86 -7.39 -12.78
CA GLU A 54 -6.45 -7.12 -14.10
C GLU A 54 -6.67 -5.62 -14.30
N LEU A 55 -6.99 -4.89 -13.23
CA LEU A 55 -7.18 -3.44 -13.27
C LEU A 55 -5.86 -2.69 -13.42
N LEU A 56 -4.82 -3.11 -12.69
CA LEU A 56 -3.45 -2.64 -12.86
C LEU A 56 -2.91 -2.94 -14.26
N SER A 57 -3.38 -4.02 -14.89
CA SER A 57 -2.95 -4.42 -16.24
C SER A 57 -3.86 -3.87 -17.35
N SER A 58 -4.90 -3.10 -17.03
CA SER A 58 -5.90 -2.62 -17.99
C SER A 58 -5.47 -1.35 -18.73
N GLU A 59 -6.12 -1.04 -19.86
CA GLU A 59 -5.92 0.21 -20.60
C GLU A 59 -6.18 1.48 -19.76
N ASN A 60 -6.88 1.35 -18.61
CA ASN A 60 -7.14 2.43 -17.67
C ASN A 60 -6.13 2.52 -16.51
N ASN A 61 -4.97 1.86 -16.63
CA ASN A 61 -3.95 1.76 -15.57
C ASN A 61 -3.53 3.14 -15.03
N GLU A 62 -3.35 4.16 -15.88
CA GLU A 62 -2.93 5.51 -15.44
C GLU A 62 -3.91 6.13 -14.41
N MET A 63 -5.22 5.97 -14.65
CA MET A 63 -6.24 6.48 -13.73
C MET A 63 -6.26 5.69 -12.43
N PHE A 64 -6.09 4.37 -12.50
CA PHE A 64 -6.00 3.49 -11.34
C PHE A 64 -4.77 3.83 -10.48
N LEU A 65 -3.59 3.91 -11.09
CA LEU A 65 -2.35 4.23 -10.38
C LEU A 65 -2.41 5.59 -9.70
N ARG A 66 -3.06 6.58 -10.32
CA ARG A 66 -3.30 7.87 -9.67
C ARG A 66 -4.13 7.72 -8.40
N TYR A 67 -5.27 7.01 -8.46
CA TYR A 67 -6.09 6.74 -7.28
C TYR A 67 -5.37 5.91 -6.23
N PHE A 68 -4.61 4.90 -6.67
CA PHE A 68 -3.81 4.04 -5.81
C PHE A 68 -2.77 4.85 -5.05
N LYS A 69 -2.02 5.71 -5.76
CA LYS A 69 -1.06 6.64 -5.17
C LYS A 69 -1.71 7.64 -4.21
N ASP A 70 -2.84 8.23 -4.56
CA ASP A 70 -3.53 9.18 -3.69
C ASP A 70 -4.02 8.53 -2.39
N ASN A 71 -4.49 7.28 -2.45
CA ASN A 71 -4.89 6.55 -1.24
C ASN A 71 -3.69 6.09 -0.42
N LEU A 72 -2.58 5.68 -1.04
CA LEU A 72 -1.32 5.42 -0.33
C LEU A 72 -0.83 6.64 0.42
N ARG A 73 -0.89 7.84 -0.17
CA ARG A 73 -0.48 9.07 0.51
C ARG A 73 -1.29 9.31 1.78
N LYS A 74 -2.62 9.14 1.72
CA LYS A 74 -3.49 9.25 2.90
C LYS A 74 -3.13 8.23 3.98
N LEU A 75 -2.84 6.99 3.57
CA LEU A 75 -2.45 5.92 4.46
C LEU A 75 -1.09 6.19 5.14
N ILE A 76 -0.11 6.69 4.39
CA ILE A 76 1.21 7.05 4.91
C ILE A 76 1.09 8.21 5.90
N LEU A 77 0.28 9.22 5.58
CA LEU A 77 0.01 10.33 6.49
C LEU A 77 -0.59 9.83 7.81
N SER A 78 -1.66 9.02 7.76
CA SER A 78 -2.33 8.54 8.97
C SER A 78 -1.51 7.57 9.81
N GLN A 79 -0.70 6.71 9.17
CA GLN A 79 0.04 5.67 9.87
C GLN A 79 1.43 6.10 10.33
N TYR A 80 2.05 7.10 9.68
CA TYR A 80 3.44 7.49 9.92
C TYR A 80 3.57 8.97 10.28
N ALA A 81 3.04 9.88 9.44
CA ALA A 81 3.20 11.32 9.65
C ALA A 81 2.52 11.81 10.93
N ASP A 82 1.23 11.46 11.10
CA ASP A 82 0.43 11.85 12.27
C ASP A 82 0.97 11.26 13.58
N LYS A 83 1.85 10.25 13.50
CA LYS A 83 2.53 9.62 14.63
C LYS A 83 3.94 10.19 14.87
N GLY A 84 4.32 11.25 14.17
CA GLY A 84 5.60 11.93 14.32
C GLY A 84 6.81 11.18 13.74
N MET A 85 6.59 10.14 12.91
CA MET A 85 7.69 9.32 12.38
C MET A 85 8.63 10.10 11.45
N PHE A 86 8.17 11.19 10.86
CA PHE A 86 8.97 12.04 9.99
C PHE A 86 9.65 13.21 10.71
N GLU A 87 9.41 13.43 12.01
CA GLU A 87 9.91 14.61 12.74
C GLU A 87 11.43 14.72 12.80
N LYS A 88 12.14 13.59 12.68
CA LYS A 88 13.61 13.53 12.70
C LYS A 88 14.23 13.74 11.32
N SER A 89 13.43 13.69 10.26
CA SER A 89 13.90 13.86 8.91
C SER A 89 14.27 15.32 8.65
N GLN A 90 15.33 15.55 7.88
CA GLN A 90 15.69 16.88 7.37
C GLN A 90 14.88 17.27 6.12
N LEU A 91 14.03 16.36 5.63
CA LEU A 91 13.26 16.52 4.39
C LEU A 91 11.83 16.97 4.69
N PRO A 92 11.20 17.74 3.78
CA PRO A 92 9.79 18.09 3.89
C PRO A 92 8.90 16.84 3.95
N GLU A 93 7.92 16.83 4.84
CA GLU A 93 6.99 15.70 5.02
C GLU A 93 6.24 15.34 3.73
N ASP A 94 5.75 16.35 3.01
CA ASP A 94 5.03 16.17 1.75
C ASP A 94 5.89 15.49 0.67
N TYR A 95 7.19 15.82 0.65
CA TYR A 95 8.16 15.15 -0.20
C TYR A 95 8.34 13.68 0.19
N LEU A 96 8.50 13.38 1.48
CA LEU A 96 8.63 11.99 1.97
C LEU A 96 7.41 11.15 1.64
N VAL A 97 6.21 11.68 1.92
CA VAL A 97 4.94 11.02 1.62
C VAL A 97 4.81 10.76 0.12
N ASN A 98 5.11 11.75 -0.73
CA ASN A 98 5.10 11.55 -2.18
C ASN A 98 6.14 10.53 -2.64
N HIS A 99 7.35 10.57 -2.07
CA HIS A 99 8.44 9.65 -2.42
C HIS A 99 8.06 8.20 -2.10
N ILE A 100 7.66 7.92 -0.85
CA ILE A 100 7.26 6.59 -0.39
C ILE A 100 6.06 6.07 -1.20
N ALA A 101 5.05 6.89 -1.44
CA ALA A 101 3.89 6.47 -2.23
C ALA A 101 4.26 6.15 -3.68
N SER A 102 5.14 6.95 -4.30
CA SER A 102 5.56 6.74 -5.69
C SER A 102 6.45 5.50 -5.81
N SER A 103 7.45 5.36 -4.94
CA SER A 103 8.36 4.22 -4.99
C SER A 103 7.66 2.90 -4.68
N PHE A 104 6.60 2.90 -3.84
CA PHE A 104 5.80 1.71 -3.62
C PHE A 104 5.00 1.30 -4.87
N VAL A 105 4.40 2.27 -5.58
CA VAL A 105 3.74 2.01 -6.87
C VAL A 105 4.71 1.37 -7.84
N ASP A 106 5.89 1.97 -8.02
CA ASP A 106 6.93 1.44 -8.92
C ASP A 106 7.39 0.04 -8.49
N THR A 107 7.46 -0.22 -7.17
CA THR A 107 7.79 -1.55 -6.61
C THR A 107 6.75 -2.59 -7.01
N VAL A 108 5.46 -2.26 -6.90
CA VAL A 108 4.36 -3.14 -7.30
C VAL A 108 4.40 -3.40 -8.81
N GLU A 109 4.57 -2.36 -9.63
CA GLU A 109 4.67 -2.53 -11.08
C GLU A 109 5.85 -3.41 -11.47
N TRP A 110 7.01 -3.21 -10.84
CA TRP A 110 8.19 -4.05 -11.05
C TRP A 110 7.93 -5.51 -10.68
N TRP A 111 7.31 -5.74 -9.52
CA TRP A 111 6.98 -7.09 -9.04
C TRP A 111 5.98 -7.79 -9.97
N LEU A 112 4.95 -7.08 -10.45
CA LEU A 112 3.98 -7.58 -11.43
C LEU A 112 4.64 -7.90 -12.78
N SER A 113 5.55 -7.05 -13.26
CA SER A 113 6.30 -7.29 -14.51
C SER A 113 7.12 -8.59 -14.46
N ARG A 114 7.50 -9.01 -13.25
CA ARG A 114 8.24 -10.25 -12.97
C ARG A 114 7.34 -11.43 -12.65
N LYS A 115 6.02 -11.30 -12.87
CA LYS A 115 5.00 -12.31 -12.55
C LYS A 115 4.97 -12.67 -11.06
N MET A 116 5.20 -11.68 -10.21
CA MET A 116 5.18 -11.82 -8.75
C MET A 116 6.11 -12.94 -8.24
N LYS A 117 7.36 -12.93 -8.72
CA LYS A 117 8.34 -13.98 -8.40
C LYS A 117 8.66 -14.03 -6.90
N GLU A 118 8.78 -12.87 -6.27
CA GLU A 118 9.01 -12.70 -4.84
C GLU A 118 7.69 -12.88 -4.06
N THR A 119 7.76 -13.38 -2.83
CA THR A 119 6.61 -13.40 -1.92
C THR A 119 6.28 -11.98 -1.40
N PRO A 120 5.06 -11.71 -0.92
CA PRO A 120 4.69 -10.43 -0.32
C PRO A 120 5.64 -10.00 0.81
N ARG A 121 6.15 -10.97 1.58
CA ARG A 121 7.10 -10.71 2.66
C ARG A 121 8.44 -10.25 2.11
N GLU A 122 8.99 -10.96 1.12
CA GLU A 122 10.29 -10.61 0.51
C GLU A 122 10.24 -9.23 -0.18
N ILE A 123 9.19 -8.96 -0.98
CA ILE A 123 9.08 -7.67 -1.67
C ILE A 123 8.83 -6.51 -0.68
N ASN A 124 8.09 -6.76 0.41
CA ASN A 124 7.95 -5.81 1.52
C ASN A 124 9.31 -5.52 2.18
N GLU A 125 10.11 -6.56 2.47
CA GLU A 125 11.43 -6.39 3.06
C GLU A 125 12.36 -5.56 2.16
N TYR A 126 12.33 -5.78 0.84
CA TYR A 126 13.09 -4.96 -0.11
C TYR A 126 12.65 -3.50 -0.08
N PHE A 127 11.35 -3.26 -0.08
CA PHE A 127 10.80 -1.90 -0.04
C PHE A 127 11.15 -1.19 1.27
N LEU A 128 10.93 -1.85 2.41
CA LEU A 128 11.24 -1.31 3.73
C LEU A 128 12.72 -0.97 3.88
N ALA A 129 13.63 -1.83 3.41
CA ALA A 129 15.08 -1.56 3.47
C ALA A 129 15.51 -0.30 2.69
N VAL A 130 14.74 0.12 1.68
CA VAL A 130 15.00 1.35 0.92
C VAL A 130 14.44 2.58 1.61
N ILE A 131 13.30 2.46 2.30
CA ILE A 131 12.66 3.59 2.98
C ILE A 131 13.08 3.75 4.44
N GLU A 132 13.58 2.71 5.10
CA GLU A 132 14.02 2.74 6.50
C GLU A 132 15.10 3.81 6.78
N PRO A 133 16.08 4.07 5.90
CA PRO A 133 17.03 5.16 6.10
C PRO A 133 16.43 6.58 6.13
N ILE A 134 15.13 6.72 5.83
CA ILE A 134 14.37 7.97 5.90
C ILE A 134 13.80 8.20 7.32
N PHE A 135 13.62 7.14 8.11
CA PHE A 135 13.07 7.13 9.46
C PHE A 135 14.17 7.13 10.55
#